data_AF-A0A9W8HG95-F1
#
_entry.id   AF-A0A9W8HG95-F1
#
_cell.length_a   1.000
_cell.length_b   1.000
_cell.length_c   1.000
_cell.angle_alpha   90.00
_cell.angle_beta   90.00
_cell.angle_gamma   90.00
#
_symmetry.space_group_name_H-M   'P 1'
#
loop_
_entity.id
_entity.type
_entity.pdbx_description
1 polymer ?
#
loop_
_entity_poly.entity_id
_entity_poly.type
_entity_poly.pdbx_seq_one_letter_code
_entity_poly.pdbx_strand_id
1 'polypeptide(L)'
;MSAVQRPLVVREEKSRSVGADEARRRVHKFLTAEAGAQSAPGGVAQQIQKLLNALAPQASSSDDSDGDYSCEGNAKMAFSYAGGDPRLDGQLLLVDKSRGGDGDGAQGAAELGRRQAAGDFSARVVGRLLGARYVLERRHVRVGRGFLERLGALAARQRPAHRAGTQVDCTQQYAALMRNMLAGQRAGGAHTVTVELKPKWGFLPRSGHIAPAHAVKRQVCRYCMQQHLKRGAAGVSALCMLDLFSDRPARVEAALRCLAQSPQNNMRVFLDGSPVDGRFADRVPRWAALQRALARILLAERVLRTLADCQRRLDALDVEGLFPVYQRALASGELPDREPEIAEWLDAVAAFQDRPATGAPPGARQAVLEFLLSMVLKDISLMVTIEGWPPRDEEPAGDDEALPEYRVAVVDTEPKKLANMPRYLARDQAVVARYLELHPDPAQWKTCQE
;
A
#
# COMPACT_ATOMS: atom_id res chain seq x y z
N MET A 1 23.49 64.22 -29.42
CA MET A 1 22.21 64.51 -28.76
C MET A 1 21.62 63.20 -28.30
N SER A 2 21.40 63.10 -27.00
CA SER A 2 21.05 61.90 -26.24
C SER A 2 19.57 61.54 -26.42
N ALA A 3 19.27 60.26 -26.65
CA ALA A 3 17.93 59.71 -26.48
C ALA A 3 18.02 58.43 -25.65
N VAL A 4 17.94 58.64 -24.34
CA VAL A 4 17.83 57.61 -23.31
C VAL A 4 16.44 56.98 -23.41
N GLN A 5 16.37 55.70 -23.80
CA GLN A 5 15.17 54.88 -23.59
C GLN A 5 15.03 54.58 -22.09
N ARG A 6 13.97 55.11 -21.48
CA ARG A 6 13.52 54.75 -20.13
C ARG A 6 12.92 53.33 -20.16
N PRO A 7 13.27 52.43 -19.24
CA PRO A 7 12.55 51.17 -19.08
C PRO A 7 11.21 51.41 -18.37
N LEU A 8 10.17 50.75 -18.89
CA LEU A 8 8.85 50.66 -18.26
C LEU A 8 9.00 49.91 -16.93
N VAL A 9 8.71 50.59 -15.82
CA VAL A 9 8.60 49.97 -14.50
C VAL A 9 7.29 49.18 -14.47
N VAL A 10 7.38 47.86 -14.65
CA VAL A 10 6.30 46.93 -14.29
C VAL A 10 6.35 46.78 -12.77
N ARG A 11 5.33 47.29 -12.08
CA ARG A 11 5.11 47.01 -10.66
C ARG A 11 4.83 45.52 -10.51
N GLU A 12 5.75 44.79 -9.88
CA GLU A 12 5.47 43.47 -9.34
C GLU A 12 4.40 43.60 -8.25
N GLU A 13 3.17 43.20 -8.56
CA GLU A 13 2.21 42.80 -7.55
C GLU A 13 2.69 41.50 -6.92
N LYS A 14 3.31 41.61 -5.74
CA LYS A 14 3.55 40.47 -4.85
C LYS A 14 2.22 39.87 -4.41
N SER A 15 1.70 38.91 -5.17
CA SER A 15 0.70 37.98 -4.66
C SER A 15 1.40 36.99 -3.71
N ARG A 16 1.04 37.12 -2.43
CA ARG A 16 1.62 36.38 -1.30
C ARG A 16 1.24 34.90 -1.37
N SER A 17 2.17 34.03 -1.76
CA SER A 17 2.10 32.56 -1.62
C SER A 17 2.40 32.09 -0.17
N VAL A 18 1.93 32.83 0.83
CA VAL A 18 2.32 32.63 2.25
C VAL A 18 1.77 31.33 2.85
N GLY A 19 0.70 30.73 2.29
CA GLY A 19 0.06 29.54 2.85
C GLY A 19 0.87 28.23 2.73
N ALA A 20 1.52 27.98 1.60
CA ALA A 20 2.19 26.70 1.34
C ALA A 20 3.55 26.58 2.05
N ASP A 21 4.29 27.68 2.16
CA ASP A 21 5.62 27.70 2.81
C ASP A 21 5.54 27.79 4.34
N GLU A 22 4.42 28.28 4.89
CA GLU A 22 4.16 28.25 6.33
C GLU A 22 3.69 26.86 6.80
N ALA A 23 2.87 26.16 5.99
CA ALA A 23 2.51 24.76 6.22
C ALA A 23 3.74 23.84 6.14
N ARG A 24 4.63 24.04 5.15
CA ARG A 24 5.90 23.31 5.03
C ARG A 24 6.84 23.55 6.21
N ARG A 25 6.94 24.78 6.71
CA ARG A 25 7.76 25.11 7.90
C ARG A 25 7.19 24.54 9.20
N ARG A 26 5.86 24.50 9.35
CA ARG A 26 5.19 23.89 10.52
C ARG A 26 5.37 22.37 10.54
N VAL A 27 5.24 21.70 9.39
CA VAL A 27 5.48 20.24 9.26
C VAL A 27 6.96 19.92 9.49
N HIS A 28 7.90 20.69 8.93
CA HIS A 28 9.32 20.45 9.14
C HIS A 28 9.73 20.67 10.60
N LYS A 29 9.24 21.74 11.26
CA LYS A 29 9.54 22.04 12.67
C LYS A 29 8.95 20.99 13.63
N PHE A 30 7.79 20.42 13.30
CA PHE A 30 7.18 19.31 14.05
C PHE A 30 7.99 18.01 13.93
N LEU A 31 8.46 17.67 12.72
CA LEU A 31 9.27 16.47 12.48
C LEU A 31 10.68 16.55 13.10
N THR A 32 11.31 17.73 13.13
CA THR A 32 12.63 17.91 13.79
C THR A 32 12.54 17.95 15.31
N ALA A 33 11.39 18.32 15.89
CA ALA A 33 11.22 18.34 17.35
C ALA A 33 11.11 16.92 17.93
N GLU A 34 10.54 15.96 17.19
CA GLU A 34 10.48 14.55 17.62
C GLU A 34 11.82 13.81 17.41
N ALA A 35 12.62 14.18 16.41
CA ALA A 35 13.95 13.60 16.20
C ALA A 35 14.93 13.92 17.36
N GLY A 36 14.74 15.07 18.04
CA GLY A 36 15.57 15.48 19.18
C GLY A 36 15.22 14.83 20.52
N ALA A 37 14.10 14.11 20.62
CA ALA A 37 13.63 13.51 21.88
C ALA A 37 14.00 12.02 22.04
N GLN A 38 14.75 11.43 21.09
CA GLN A 38 15.06 9.99 21.05
C GLN A 38 16.23 9.53 21.94
N SER A 39 16.66 10.31 22.94
CA SER A 39 17.85 9.97 23.76
C SER A 39 17.59 9.70 25.25
N ALA A 40 16.40 9.23 25.65
CA ALA A 40 16.15 8.79 27.02
C ALA A 40 15.47 7.40 27.07
N PRO A 41 16.14 6.34 27.58
CA PRO A 41 15.61 4.96 27.61
C PRO A 41 14.34 4.76 28.47
N GLY A 42 13.92 5.76 29.26
CA GLY A 42 12.77 5.67 30.17
C GLY A 42 11.45 6.27 29.67
N GLY A 43 11.45 7.10 28.62
CA GLY A 43 10.29 7.91 28.25
C GLY A 43 9.21 7.16 27.45
N VAL A 44 9.62 6.35 26.48
CA VAL A 44 8.70 5.66 25.57
C VAL A 44 7.95 4.53 26.28
N ALA A 45 8.63 3.78 27.17
CA ALA A 45 8.01 2.71 27.95
C ALA A 45 6.97 3.24 28.97
N GLN A 46 7.26 4.38 29.63
CA GLN A 46 6.30 5.04 30.54
C GLN A 46 5.12 5.67 29.78
N GLN A 47 5.35 6.24 28.60
CA GLN A 47 4.29 6.78 27.75
C GLN A 47 3.41 5.67 27.16
N ILE A 48 4.00 4.53 26.76
CA ILE A 48 3.26 3.34 26.33
C ILE A 48 2.50 2.72 27.51
N GLN A 49 3.07 2.66 28.71
CA GLN A 49 2.34 2.18 29.90
C GLN A 49 1.16 3.10 30.26
N LYS A 50 1.30 4.43 30.10
CA LYS A 50 0.17 5.38 30.22
C LYS A 50 -0.88 5.19 29.13
N LEU A 51 -0.47 4.84 27.90
CA LEU A 51 -1.36 4.52 26.77
C LEU A 51 -2.12 3.21 27.02
N LEU A 52 -1.45 2.20 27.58
CA LEU A 52 -2.03 0.90 27.92
C LEU A 52 -2.93 0.97 29.16
N ASN A 53 -2.59 1.80 30.14
CA ASN A 53 -3.45 2.06 31.30
C ASN A 53 -4.71 2.84 30.93
N ALA A 54 -4.67 3.63 29.84
CA ALA A 54 -5.86 4.28 29.27
C ALA A 54 -6.72 3.34 28.41
N LEU A 55 -6.16 2.20 27.98
CA LEU A 55 -6.83 1.11 27.25
C LEU A 55 -7.25 -0.06 28.15
N ALA A 56 -6.89 -0.01 29.44
CA ALA A 56 -7.34 -0.97 30.43
C ALA A 56 -8.64 -0.44 31.02
N PRO A 57 -9.73 -1.24 31.06
CA PRO A 57 -10.95 -0.81 31.71
C PRO A 57 -10.64 -0.49 33.17
N GLN A 58 -10.84 0.76 33.54
CA GLN A 58 -10.92 1.15 34.95
C GLN A 58 -12.06 0.31 35.52
N ALA A 59 -11.76 -0.59 36.45
CA ALA A 59 -12.75 -1.41 37.11
C ALA A 59 -13.70 -0.51 37.91
N SER A 60 -14.76 -0.01 37.26
CA SER A 60 -16.02 0.51 37.82
C SER A 60 -16.78 1.39 36.82
N SER A 61 -17.30 0.81 35.74
CA SER A 61 -18.63 1.13 35.19
C SER A 61 -18.87 0.33 33.91
N SER A 62 -20.09 -0.10 33.72
CA SER A 62 -20.57 -1.10 32.76
C SER A 62 -20.61 -0.61 31.29
N ASP A 63 -19.47 -0.55 30.62
CA ASP A 63 -19.38 -0.57 29.13
C ASP A 63 -17.97 -1.02 28.71
N ASP A 64 -17.70 -2.33 28.84
CA ASP A 64 -16.40 -2.94 28.56
C ASP A 64 -16.23 -3.29 27.06
N SER A 65 -15.81 -2.31 26.24
CA SER A 65 -14.83 -2.50 25.14
C SER A 65 -14.46 -1.18 24.43
N ASP A 66 -13.28 -0.61 24.71
CA ASP A 66 -12.76 0.61 24.05
C ASP A 66 -12.31 0.42 22.59
N GLY A 67 -12.75 -0.65 21.91
CA GLY A 67 -12.35 -0.93 20.54
C GLY A 67 -13.40 -1.68 19.76
N ASP A 68 -13.47 -1.38 18.47
CA ASP A 68 -14.38 -2.00 17.50
C ASP A 68 -13.60 -2.84 16.48
N TYR A 69 -14.10 -4.05 16.20
CA TYR A 69 -13.53 -4.86 15.13
C TYR A 69 -13.75 -4.18 13.78
N SER A 70 -12.68 -3.92 13.04
CA SER A 70 -12.76 -3.14 11.79
C SER A 70 -12.63 -4.02 10.56
N CYS A 71 -11.54 -4.78 10.47
CA CYS A 71 -11.29 -5.65 9.34
C CYS A 71 -10.23 -6.71 9.66
N GLU A 72 -10.05 -7.67 8.76
CA GLU A 72 -8.99 -8.67 8.88
C GLU A 72 -8.32 -9.02 7.55
N GLY A 73 -7.02 -9.28 7.63
CA GLY A 73 -6.23 -9.86 6.57
C GLY A 73 -6.00 -11.36 6.79
N ASN A 74 -5.06 -11.92 6.03
CA ASN A 74 -4.68 -13.31 6.21
C ASN A 74 -3.91 -13.54 7.52
N ALA A 75 -3.07 -12.58 7.92
CA ALA A 75 -2.17 -12.71 9.07
C ALA A 75 -2.53 -11.84 10.28
N LYS A 76 -3.28 -10.75 10.09
CA LYS A 76 -3.58 -9.77 11.14
C LYS A 76 -5.07 -9.48 11.24
N MET A 77 -5.55 -9.16 12.45
CA MET A 77 -6.84 -8.52 12.70
C MET A 77 -6.62 -7.06 13.12
N ALA A 78 -7.56 -6.20 12.75
CA ALA A 78 -7.49 -4.77 12.99
C ALA A 78 -8.68 -4.29 13.84
N PHE A 79 -8.39 -3.51 14.88
CA PHE A 79 -9.37 -2.95 15.80
C PHE A 79 -9.24 -1.43 15.82
N SER A 80 -10.34 -0.73 15.56
CA SER A 80 -10.39 0.73 15.67
C SER A 80 -10.54 1.11 17.14
N TYR A 81 -9.86 2.18 17.54
CA TYR A 81 -10.10 2.77 18.86
C TYR A 81 -11.46 3.45 18.90
N ALA A 82 -12.26 3.17 19.93
CA ALA A 82 -13.60 3.73 20.12
C ALA A 82 -13.76 4.46 21.47
N GLY A 83 -12.68 4.55 22.26
CA GLY A 83 -12.70 5.22 23.56
C GLY A 83 -12.55 6.75 23.47
N GLY A 84 -12.55 7.40 24.64
CA GLY A 84 -12.50 8.86 24.75
C GLY A 84 -11.11 9.50 24.79
N ASP A 85 -10.01 8.74 24.68
CA ASP A 85 -8.64 9.27 24.74
C ASP A 85 -8.25 9.93 23.41
N PRO A 86 -8.07 11.26 23.37
CA PRO A 86 -7.74 11.97 22.13
C PRO A 86 -6.39 11.55 21.51
N ARG A 87 -5.51 10.91 22.28
CA ARG A 87 -4.20 10.43 21.80
C ARG A 87 -4.32 9.17 20.94
N LEU A 88 -5.43 8.44 21.10
CA LEU A 88 -5.73 7.20 20.41
C LEU A 88 -6.84 7.37 19.36
N ASP A 89 -7.47 8.54 19.33
CA ASP A 89 -8.42 8.88 18.28
C ASP A 89 -7.80 8.73 16.88
N GLY A 90 -8.57 8.13 15.98
CA GLY A 90 -8.11 7.79 14.63
C GLY A 90 -6.96 6.76 14.59
N GLN A 91 -6.70 6.00 15.66
CA GLN A 91 -5.72 4.91 15.65
C GLN A 91 -6.39 3.53 15.44
N LEU A 92 -5.59 2.61 14.88
CA LEU A 92 -5.92 1.23 14.61
C LEU A 92 -4.88 0.33 15.31
N LEU A 93 -5.37 -0.66 16.05
CA LEU A 93 -4.54 -1.69 16.67
C LEU A 93 -4.55 -2.95 15.80
N LEU A 94 -3.37 -3.37 15.37
CA LEU A 94 -3.16 -4.62 14.65
C LEU A 94 -2.64 -5.71 15.58
N VAL A 95 -3.30 -6.87 15.55
CA VAL A 95 -2.90 -8.08 16.29
C VAL A 95 -2.77 -9.26 15.35
N ASP A 96 -1.97 -10.25 15.73
CA ASP A 96 -1.66 -11.40 14.89
C ASP A 96 -2.77 -12.46 14.98
N LYS A 97 -2.84 -13.29 13.94
CA LYS A 97 -3.75 -14.42 13.86
C LYS A 97 -2.99 -15.73 14.07
N SER A 98 -3.57 -16.62 14.88
CA SER A 98 -3.11 -18.00 15.06
C SER A 98 -4.17 -19.01 14.59
N ARG A 99 -3.74 -20.25 14.31
CA ARG A 99 -4.62 -21.37 13.91
C ARG A 99 -4.91 -22.35 15.06
N GLY A 100 -4.54 -22.01 16.29
CA GLY A 100 -4.54 -22.93 17.42
C GLY A 100 -3.32 -23.87 17.39
N GLY A 101 -2.55 -23.87 18.47
CA GLY A 101 -1.25 -24.54 18.57
C GLY A 101 -0.21 -23.60 19.15
N ASP A 102 0.43 -24.02 20.24
CA ASP A 102 1.33 -23.21 21.08
C ASP A 102 2.41 -22.51 20.26
N GLY A 103 2.48 -21.18 20.44
CA GLY A 103 3.50 -20.36 19.85
C GLY A 103 4.86 -20.68 20.45
N ASP A 104 5.68 -21.45 19.73
CA ASP A 104 7.15 -21.50 19.91
C ASP A 104 7.81 -20.18 19.41
N GLY A 105 7.11 -19.07 19.65
CA GLY A 105 7.48 -17.75 19.16
C GLY A 105 8.46 -17.12 20.13
N ALA A 106 9.57 -16.60 19.59
CA ALA A 106 10.48 -15.74 20.33
C ALA A 106 9.70 -14.67 21.12
N GLN A 107 9.91 -14.60 22.43
CA GLN A 107 9.21 -13.71 23.37
C GLN A 107 10.08 -12.48 23.71
N GLY A 108 9.47 -11.49 24.34
CA GLY A 108 10.14 -10.32 24.90
C GLY A 108 10.84 -9.49 23.84
N ALA A 109 12.12 -9.23 24.03
CA ALA A 109 12.93 -8.41 23.12
C ALA A 109 13.02 -9.02 21.71
N ALA A 110 13.03 -10.35 21.59
CA ALA A 110 13.14 -11.02 20.30
C ALA A 110 11.83 -10.93 19.47
N GLU A 111 10.66 -10.93 20.14
CA GLU A 111 9.39 -10.63 19.47
C GLU A 111 9.38 -9.18 18.96
N LEU A 112 9.71 -8.24 19.85
CA LEU A 112 9.75 -6.82 19.52
C LEU A 112 10.70 -6.54 18.36
N GLY A 113 11.91 -7.13 18.38
CA GLY A 113 12.89 -7.00 17.31
C GLY A 113 12.38 -7.50 15.96
N ARG A 114 11.71 -8.67 15.90
CA ARG A 114 11.08 -9.16 14.65
C ARG A 114 10.01 -8.21 14.13
N ARG A 115 9.17 -7.67 15.02
CA ARG A 115 8.09 -6.75 14.64
C ARG A 115 8.64 -5.40 14.17
N GLN A 116 9.65 -4.88 14.86
CA GLN A 116 10.40 -3.70 14.45
C GLN A 116 11.05 -3.91 13.08
N ALA A 117 11.69 -5.04 12.82
CA ALA A 117 12.27 -5.35 11.51
C ALA A 117 11.24 -5.30 10.36
N ALA A 118 10.01 -5.79 10.57
CA ALA A 118 8.94 -5.70 9.58
C ALA A 118 8.45 -4.25 9.35
N GLY A 119 8.33 -3.46 10.43
CA GLY A 119 8.03 -2.03 10.34
C GLY A 119 9.13 -1.25 9.64
N ASP A 120 10.39 -1.55 9.97
CA ASP A 120 11.60 -0.99 9.38
C ASP A 120 11.67 -1.27 7.88
N PHE A 121 11.31 -2.47 7.43
CA PHE A 121 11.25 -2.75 5.99
C PHE A 121 10.26 -1.82 5.28
N SER A 122 9.04 -1.67 5.81
CA SER A 122 8.04 -0.75 5.24
C SER A 122 8.56 0.69 5.21
N ALA A 123 9.02 1.21 6.35
CA ALA A 123 9.43 2.61 6.50
C ALA A 123 10.73 2.94 5.77
N ARG A 124 11.74 2.07 5.86
CA ARG A 124 13.12 2.37 5.44
C ARG A 124 13.46 1.81 4.05
N VAL A 125 12.74 0.78 3.58
CA VAL A 125 12.94 0.20 2.24
C VAL A 125 11.85 0.70 1.29
N VAL A 126 10.57 0.39 1.56
CA VAL A 126 9.47 0.82 0.68
C VAL A 126 9.31 2.35 0.70
N GLY A 127 9.48 2.99 1.86
CA GLY A 127 9.47 4.44 1.98
C GLY A 127 10.55 5.16 1.17
N ARG A 128 11.71 4.54 0.94
CA ARG A 128 12.75 5.11 0.04
C ARG A 128 12.39 5.00 -1.43
N LEU A 129 11.63 3.96 -1.82
CA LEU A 129 11.25 3.72 -3.22
C LEU A 129 10.03 4.55 -3.63
N LEU A 130 8.99 4.61 -2.79
CA LEU A 130 7.73 5.28 -3.13
C LEU A 130 7.57 6.67 -2.48
N GLY A 131 8.31 6.93 -1.40
CA GLY A 131 8.22 8.13 -0.59
C GLY A 131 7.69 7.84 0.81
N ALA A 132 8.43 8.28 1.83
CA ALA A 132 8.13 8.02 3.24
C ALA A 132 6.74 8.53 3.68
N ARG A 133 6.23 9.58 3.04
CA ARG A 133 4.89 10.14 3.31
C ARG A 133 3.73 9.17 3.07
N TYR A 134 3.93 8.14 2.23
CA TYR A 134 2.90 7.15 1.95
C TYR A 134 2.97 5.94 2.87
N VAL A 135 4.02 5.80 3.68
CA VAL A 135 4.16 4.66 4.59
C VAL A 135 3.52 5.00 5.92
N LEU A 136 2.66 4.11 6.40
CA LEU A 136 2.06 4.24 7.72
C LEU A 136 3.05 3.80 8.80
N GLU A 137 3.37 4.73 9.69
CA GLU A 137 4.19 4.43 10.86
C GLU A 137 3.49 3.41 11.76
N ARG A 138 4.28 2.46 12.28
CA ARG A 138 3.81 1.42 13.19
C ARG A 138 4.55 1.54 14.51
N ARG A 139 3.79 1.81 15.57
CA ARG A 139 4.32 1.85 16.94
C ARG A 139 3.96 0.55 17.64
N HIS A 140 4.98 -0.17 18.11
CA HIS A 140 4.75 -1.41 18.84
C HIS A 140 4.44 -1.11 20.31
N VAL A 141 3.30 -1.60 20.77
CA VAL A 141 2.82 -1.43 22.15
C VAL A 141 2.74 -2.79 22.83
N ARG A 142 3.15 -2.86 24.08
CA ARG A 142 3.07 -4.10 24.85
C ARG A 142 1.62 -4.43 25.14
N VAL A 143 1.20 -5.68 25.02
CA VAL A 143 -0.17 -6.11 25.30
C VAL A 143 -0.17 -7.30 26.25
N GLY A 144 -1.21 -7.41 27.07
CA GLY A 144 -1.41 -8.53 27.97
C GLY A 144 -2.30 -9.60 27.34
N ARG A 145 -2.07 -10.86 27.72
CA ARG A 145 -2.89 -12.01 27.31
C ARG A 145 -4.39 -11.78 27.53
N GLY A 146 -4.78 -11.33 28.73
CA GLY A 146 -6.20 -11.09 29.06
C GLY A 146 -6.85 -10.00 28.20
N PHE A 147 -6.07 -9.00 27.75
CA PHE A 147 -6.56 -7.99 26.80
C PHE A 147 -6.80 -8.61 25.41
N LEU A 148 -5.87 -9.44 24.93
CA LEU A 148 -6.00 -10.14 23.65
C LEU A 148 -7.16 -11.13 23.63
N GLU A 149 -7.43 -11.81 24.75
CA GLU A 149 -8.58 -12.70 24.90
C GLU A 149 -9.91 -11.93 24.76
N ARG A 150 -10.02 -10.73 25.34
CA ARG A 150 -11.20 -9.86 25.15
C ARG A 150 -11.34 -9.39 23.70
N LEU A 151 -10.25 -8.98 23.05
CA LEU A 151 -10.29 -8.65 21.62
C LEU A 151 -10.70 -9.84 20.76
N GLY A 152 -10.22 -11.05 21.10
CA GLY A 152 -10.63 -12.29 20.45
C GLY A 152 -12.13 -12.55 20.57
N ALA A 153 -12.70 -12.36 21.77
CA ALA A 153 -14.13 -12.50 22.01
C ALA A 153 -14.97 -11.45 21.25
N LEU A 154 -14.52 -10.19 21.22
CA LEU A 154 -15.14 -9.13 20.41
C LEU A 154 -15.16 -9.50 18.92
N ALA A 155 -14.00 -9.92 18.39
CA ALA A 155 -13.86 -10.27 16.99
C ALA A 155 -14.73 -11.49 16.63
N ALA A 156 -14.85 -12.49 17.52
CA ALA A 156 -15.69 -13.67 17.29
C ALA A 156 -17.17 -13.32 17.05
N ARG A 157 -17.67 -12.20 17.60
CA ARG A 157 -19.05 -11.73 17.41
C ARG A 157 -19.29 -11.07 16.05
N GLN A 158 -18.25 -10.49 15.45
CA GLN A 158 -18.38 -9.62 14.27
C GLN A 158 -17.72 -10.19 13.01
N ARG A 159 -16.94 -11.28 13.13
CA ARG A 159 -16.15 -11.82 12.02
C ARG A 159 -16.98 -12.66 11.04
N PRO A 160 -16.69 -12.58 9.73
CA PRO A 160 -17.34 -13.43 8.73
C PRO A 160 -17.08 -14.92 8.98
N ALA A 161 -18.09 -15.78 8.77
CA ALA A 161 -18.00 -17.22 9.02
C ALA A 161 -16.81 -17.91 8.34
N HIS A 162 -16.44 -17.50 7.12
CA HIS A 162 -15.31 -18.08 6.38
C HIS A 162 -13.93 -17.79 7.02
N ARG A 163 -13.86 -16.90 8.01
CA ARG A 163 -12.63 -16.54 8.75
C ARG A 163 -12.54 -17.19 10.13
N ALA A 164 -13.56 -17.97 10.52
CA ALA A 164 -13.64 -18.64 11.83
C ALA A 164 -12.49 -19.62 12.10
N GLY A 165 -11.80 -20.13 11.07
CA GLY A 165 -10.66 -21.06 11.21
C GLY A 165 -9.36 -20.43 11.73
N THR A 166 -9.40 -19.21 12.27
CA THR A 166 -8.25 -18.50 12.86
C THR A 166 -8.73 -17.64 14.02
N GLN A 167 -7.88 -17.42 15.02
CA GLN A 167 -8.19 -16.62 16.21
C GLN A 167 -7.10 -15.57 16.46
N VAL A 168 -7.35 -14.63 17.37
CA VAL A 168 -6.31 -13.71 17.84
C VAL A 168 -5.20 -14.53 18.51
N ASP A 169 -3.95 -14.24 18.19
CA ASP A 169 -2.82 -14.84 18.88
C ASP A 169 -2.67 -14.23 20.27
N CYS A 170 -3.22 -14.91 21.29
CA CYS A 170 -3.13 -14.47 22.68
C CYS A 170 -1.74 -14.70 23.31
N THR A 171 -0.79 -15.31 22.60
CA THR A 171 0.58 -15.51 23.07
C THR A 171 1.49 -14.32 22.78
N GLN A 172 1.09 -13.44 21.85
CA GLN A 172 1.88 -12.26 21.50
C GLN A 172 1.99 -11.28 22.68
N GLN A 173 3.16 -10.66 22.84
CA GLN A 173 3.40 -9.66 23.88
C GLN A 173 3.36 -8.23 23.33
N TYR A 174 3.34 -8.07 22.01
CA TYR A 174 3.27 -6.76 21.36
C TYR A 174 2.21 -6.73 20.26
N ALA A 175 1.49 -5.62 20.17
CA ALA A 175 0.60 -5.27 19.07
C ALA A 175 1.16 -4.04 18.34
N ALA A 176 0.71 -3.79 17.10
CA ALA A 176 1.13 -2.60 16.35
C ALA A 176 -0.01 -1.57 16.31
N LEU A 177 0.27 -0.37 16.78
CA LEU A 177 -0.60 0.79 16.65
C LEU A 177 -0.21 1.57 15.38
N MET A 178 -1.19 1.98 14.60
CA MET A 178 -0.99 2.77 13.40
C MET A 178 -2.18 3.68 13.14
N ARG A 179 -2.02 4.69 12.27
CA ARG A 179 -3.14 5.52 11.84
C ARG A 179 -4.22 4.67 11.16
N ASN A 180 -5.47 4.91 11.57
CA ASN A 180 -6.63 4.32 10.95
C ASN A 180 -7.01 5.10 9.68
N MET A 181 -6.73 4.51 8.51
CA MET A 181 -7.14 5.11 7.23
C MET A 181 -8.66 5.11 7.04
N LEU A 182 -9.40 4.32 7.80
CA LEU A 182 -10.86 4.23 7.72
C LEU A 182 -11.57 5.24 8.63
N ALA A 183 -10.83 5.89 9.54
CA ALA A 183 -11.33 6.95 10.40
C ALA A 183 -11.27 8.30 9.68
N GLY A 184 -12.23 9.17 10.00
CA GLY A 184 -12.27 10.56 9.55
C GLY A 184 -13.38 11.33 10.27
N GLN A 185 -13.43 12.64 10.03
CA GLN A 185 -14.36 13.52 10.72
C GLN A 185 -15.81 13.30 10.25
N ARG A 186 -16.73 13.11 11.21
CA ARG A 186 -18.18 12.94 10.98
C ARG A 186 -18.97 14.23 11.19
N ALA A 187 -18.31 15.39 11.13
CA ALA A 187 -18.94 16.67 11.41
C ALA A 187 -19.88 17.08 10.28
N GLY A 188 -21.06 17.61 10.62
CA GLY A 188 -21.98 18.22 9.66
C GLY A 188 -22.66 17.28 8.67
N GLY A 189 -22.70 15.97 8.92
CA GLY A 189 -23.33 14.99 8.01
C GLY A 189 -22.45 14.59 6.81
N ALA A 190 -21.20 15.06 6.77
CA ALA A 190 -20.24 14.65 5.77
C ALA A 190 -19.67 13.25 6.06
N HIS A 191 -19.26 12.57 4.99
CA HIS A 191 -18.77 11.20 5.01
C HIS A 191 -17.26 11.11 4.87
N THR A 192 -16.69 10.04 5.41
CA THR A 192 -15.32 9.60 5.10
C THR A 192 -15.38 8.42 4.14
N VAL A 193 -14.80 8.57 2.96
CA VAL A 193 -14.78 7.50 1.95
C VAL A 193 -13.35 7.04 1.74
N THR A 194 -13.08 5.76 2.00
CA THR A 194 -11.76 5.17 1.74
C THR A 194 -11.83 4.16 0.61
N VAL A 195 -10.92 4.29 -0.35
CA VAL A 195 -10.78 3.35 -1.47
C VAL A 195 -9.41 2.66 -1.37
N GLU A 196 -9.42 1.34 -1.21
CA GLU A 196 -8.23 0.49 -1.29
C GLU A 196 -8.12 -0.05 -2.72
N LEU A 197 -7.01 0.24 -3.41
CA LEU A 197 -6.70 -0.23 -4.77
C LEU A 197 -5.49 -1.16 -4.74
N LYS A 198 -5.58 -2.32 -5.40
CA LYS A 198 -4.41 -3.16 -5.70
C LYS A 198 -4.04 -2.97 -7.17
N PRO A 199 -3.12 -2.04 -7.49
CA PRO A 199 -2.89 -1.62 -8.86
C PRO A 199 -2.19 -2.70 -9.71
N LYS A 200 -1.53 -3.68 -9.07
CA LYS A 200 -0.79 -4.76 -9.73
C LYS A 200 0.43 -4.22 -10.49
N TRP A 201 0.62 -4.66 -11.74
CA TRP A 201 1.80 -4.41 -12.55
C TRP A 201 1.51 -3.23 -13.49
N GLY A 202 2.30 -2.16 -13.37
CA GLY A 202 2.14 -0.92 -14.11
C GLY A 202 3.03 -0.77 -15.34
N PHE A 203 3.56 -1.86 -15.88
CA PHE A 203 4.46 -1.83 -17.04
C PHE A 203 4.35 -3.09 -17.91
N LEU A 204 4.88 -2.99 -19.12
CA LEU A 204 5.17 -4.13 -19.99
C LEU A 204 6.67 -4.47 -19.94
N PRO A 205 7.06 -5.74 -19.70
CA PRO A 205 8.46 -6.12 -19.64
C PRO A 205 9.12 -5.94 -21.02
N ARG A 206 10.36 -5.43 -21.01
CA ARG A 206 11.16 -5.17 -22.23
C ARG A 206 12.44 -6.00 -22.29
N SER A 207 12.60 -6.95 -21.37
CA SER A 207 13.81 -7.78 -21.28
C SER A 207 14.08 -8.52 -22.59
N GLY A 208 15.34 -8.47 -23.03
CA GLY A 208 15.85 -9.25 -24.15
C GLY A 208 15.91 -10.75 -23.85
N HIS A 209 15.76 -11.15 -22.58
CA HIS A 209 15.82 -12.55 -22.15
C HIS A 209 14.46 -13.27 -22.18
N ILE A 210 13.37 -12.56 -22.49
CA ILE A 210 12.07 -13.20 -22.71
C ILE A 210 12.17 -14.09 -23.95
N ALA A 211 11.80 -15.36 -23.81
CA ALA A 211 11.84 -16.30 -24.92
C ALA A 211 10.94 -15.82 -26.08
N PRO A 212 11.32 -16.04 -27.36
CA PRO A 212 10.50 -15.66 -28.51
C PRO A 212 9.07 -16.22 -28.45
N ALA A 213 8.90 -17.45 -27.94
CA ALA A 213 7.59 -18.07 -27.73
C ALA A 213 6.70 -17.30 -26.73
N HIS A 214 7.28 -16.45 -25.89
CA HIS A 214 6.58 -15.63 -24.89
C HIS A 214 6.54 -14.15 -25.28
N ALA A 215 6.74 -13.81 -26.56
CA ALA A 215 6.73 -12.43 -27.06
C ALA A 215 5.46 -11.65 -26.68
N VAL A 216 4.33 -12.34 -26.47
CA VAL A 216 3.06 -11.77 -25.99
C VAL A 216 3.21 -10.94 -24.71
N LYS A 217 4.18 -11.26 -23.85
CA LYS A 217 4.47 -10.51 -22.61
C LYS A 217 4.83 -9.05 -22.88
N ARG A 218 5.35 -8.73 -24.07
CA ARG A 218 5.73 -7.37 -24.48
C ARG A 218 4.54 -6.54 -24.99
N GLN A 219 3.37 -7.14 -25.19
CA GLN A 219 2.18 -6.51 -25.76
C GLN A 219 0.96 -6.58 -24.84
N VAL A 220 0.79 -7.69 -24.11
CA VAL A 220 -0.33 -7.92 -23.19
C VAL A 220 0.18 -7.81 -21.76
N CYS A 221 -0.44 -6.95 -20.94
CA CYS A 221 0.02 -6.80 -19.56
C CYS A 221 -0.26 -8.05 -18.73
N ARG A 222 0.56 -8.25 -17.68
CA ARG A 222 0.48 -9.40 -16.77
C ARG A 222 -0.93 -9.60 -16.22
N TYR A 223 -1.62 -8.52 -15.85
CA TYR A 223 -2.97 -8.60 -15.30
C TYR A 223 -3.96 -9.16 -16.32
N CYS A 224 -3.95 -8.65 -17.56
CA CYS A 224 -4.84 -9.11 -18.61
C CYS A 224 -4.65 -10.61 -18.85
N MET A 225 -3.41 -11.07 -19.10
CA MET A 225 -3.14 -12.50 -19.28
C MET A 225 -3.60 -13.34 -18.07
N GLN A 226 -3.33 -12.86 -16.85
CA GLN A 226 -3.71 -13.58 -15.63
C GLN A 226 -5.22 -13.70 -15.44
N GLN A 227 -6.04 -12.78 -15.96
CA GLN A 227 -7.50 -12.91 -15.89
C GLN A 227 -8.00 -14.09 -16.71
N HIS A 228 -7.39 -14.39 -17.86
CA HIS A 228 -7.72 -15.58 -18.65
C HIS A 228 -7.40 -16.88 -17.90
N LEU A 229 -6.30 -16.92 -17.13
CA LEU A 229 -6.00 -18.06 -16.26
C LEU A 229 -7.03 -18.22 -15.12
N LYS A 230 -7.51 -17.11 -14.55
CA LYS A 230 -8.48 -17.15 -13.44
C LYS A 230 -9.92 -17.45 -13.86
N ARG A 231 -10.35 -16.97 -15.02
CA ARG A 231 -11.77 -16.90 -15.42
C ARG A 231 -12.07 -17.58 -16.76
N GLY A 232 -11.06 -18.05 -17.49
CA GLY A 232 -11.23 -18.46 -18.89
C GLY A 232 -11.52 -17.26 -19.80
N ALA A 233 -11.95 -17.51 -21.04
CA ALA A 233 -12.18 -16.46 -22.04
C ALA A 233 -13.47 -15.63 -21.78
N ALA A 234 -14.56 -16.27 -21.33
CA ALA A 234 -15.90 -15.66 -21.26
C ALA A 234 -16.17 -14.82 -19.98
N GLY A 235 -15.15 -14.45 -19.21
CA GLY A 235 -15.32 -13.78 -17.91
C GLY A 235 -14.27 -12.71 -17.62
N VAL A 236 -13.54 -12.24 -18.63
CA VAL A 236 -12.49 -11.23 -18.48
C VAL A 236 -13.10 -9.84 -18.64
N SER A 237 -12.97 -9.00 -17.60
CA SER A 237 -13.38 -7.60 -17.65
C SER A 237 -12.56 -6.81 -18.69
N ALA A 238 -13.12 -5.71 -19.21
CA ALA A 238 -12.38 -4.80 -20.09
C ALA A 238 -11.15 -4.13 -19.42
N LEU A 239 -11.06 -4.16 -18.09
CA LEU A 239 -9.99 -3.56 -17.29
C LEU A 239 -8.58 -3.93 -17.78
N CYS A 240 -7.79 -2.92 -18.12
CA CYS A 240 -6.34 -3.02 -18.21
C CYS A 240 -5.70 -2.23 -17.08
N MET A 241 -4.81 -2.84 -16.29
CA MET A 241 -4.14 -2.11 -15.22
C MET A 241 -3.26 -0.98 -15.73
N LEU A 242 -2.72 -1.08 -16.95
CA LEU A 242 -1.94 0.02 -17.52
C LEU A 242 -2.77 1.29 -17.75
N ASP A 243 -4.10 1.18 -17.90
CA ASP A 243 -4.97 2.36 -17.96
C ASP A 243 -4.99 3.13 -16.63
N LEU A 244 -4.98 2.41 -15.49
CA LEU A 244 -4.89 3.00 -14.15
C LEU A 244 -3.54 3.67 -13.90
N PHE A 245 -2.47 3.14 -14.48
CA PHE A 245 -1.12 3.70 -14.39
C PHE A 245 -0.85 4.81 -15.42
N SER A 246 -1.76 5.01 -16.38
CA SER A 246 -1.55 6.01 -17.43
C SER A 246 -1.65 7.42 -16.86
N ASP A 247 -0.89 8.34 -17.45
CA ASP A 247 -0.99 9.78 -17.15
C ASP A 247 -2.18 10.45 -17.87
N ARG A 248 -3.14 9.68 -18.39
CA ARG A 248 -4.28 10.18 -19.16
C ARG A 248 -5.56 10.10 -18.32
N PRO A 249 -6.18 11.24 -17.92
CA PRO A 249 -7.37 11.25 -17.07
C PRO A 249 -8.49 10.31 -17.52
N ALA A 250 -8.84 10.35 -18.81
CA ALA A 250 -9.90 9.51 -19.36
C ALA A 250 -9.63 7.99 -19.22
N ARG A 251 -8.36 7.56 -19.32
CA ARG A 251 -7.98 6.16 -19.15
C ARG A 251 -8.01 5.74 -17.67
N VAL A 252 -7.53 6.60 -16.77
CA VAL A 252 -7.59 6.37 -15.32
C VAL A 252 -9.04 6.24 -14.86
N GLU A 253 -9.91 7.16 -15.28
CA GLU A 253 -11.34 7.12 -14.96
C GLU A 253 -12.03 5.88 -15.55
N ALA A 254 -11.70 5.48 -16.77
CA ALA A 254 -12.21 4.24 -17.36
C ALA A 254 -11.77 3.01 -16.55
N ALA A 255 -10.51 2.95 -16.12
CA ALA A 255 -10.00 1.88 -15.28
C ALA A 255 -10.73 1.80 -13.92
N LEU A 256 -10.96 2.96 -13.28
CA LEU A 256 -11.72 3.06 -12.02
C LEU A 256 -13.18 2.63 -12.21
N ARG A 257 -13.81 2.93 -13.35
CA ARG A 257 -15.15 2.42 -13.68
C ARG A 257 -15.18 0.91 -13.86
N CYS A 258 -14.21 0.34 -14.58
CA CYS A 258 -14.12 -1.11 -14.73
C CYS A 258 -13.83 -1.81 -13.38
N LEU A 259 -12.99 -1.22 -12.53
CA LEU A 259 -12.75 -1.71 -11.16
C LEU A 259 -14.03 -1.66 -10.32
N ALA A 260 -14.82 -0.60 -10.42
CA ALA A 260 -16.09 -0.48 -9.70
C ALA A 260 -17.11 -1.56 -10.11
N GLN A 261 -17.15 -1.91 -11.40
CA GLN A 261 -18.05 -2.93 -11.95
C GLN A 261 -17.59 -4.36 -11.60
N SER A 262 -16.28 -4.58 -11.50
CA SER A 262 -15.70 -5.90 -11.25
C SER A 262 -14.51 -5.80 -10.29
N PRO A 263 -14.77 -5.47 -9.00
CA PRO A 263 -13.72 -5.12 -8.04
C PRO A 263 -12.76 -6.27 -7.74
N GLN A 264 -13.25 -7.52 -7.77
CA GLN A 264 -12.49 -8.70 -7.33
C GLN A 264 -11.78 -8.42 -5.99
N ASN A 265 -10.47 -8.68 -5.90
CA ASN A 265 -9.63 -8.26 -4.79
C ASN A 265 -8.74 -7.06 -5.14
N ASN A 266 -9.13 -6.27 -6.14
CA ASN A 266 -8.37 -5.15 -6.69
C ASN A 266 -8.92 -3.80 -6.26
N MET A 267 -10.17 -3.74 -5.80
CA MET A 267 -10.79 -2.54 -5.27
C MET A 267 -11.67 -2.89 -4.08
N ARG A 268 -11.55 -2.13 -2.99
CA ARG A 268 -12.49 -2.13 -1.87
C ARG A 268 -12.84 -0.70 -1.52
N VAL A 269 -14.08 -0.49 -1.09
CA VAL A 269 -14.59 0.82 -0.70
C VAL A 269 -15.14 0.71 0.71
N PHE A 270 -14.83 1.71 1.53
CA PHE A 270 -15.33 1.86 2.88
C PHE A 270 -16.03 3.21 2.99
N LEU A 271 -17.21 3.22 3.58
CA LEU A 271 -17.97 4.42 3.91
C LEU A 271 -18.06 4.50 5.44
N ASP A 272 -17.52 5.57 6.01
CA ASP A 272 -17.51 5.83 7.45
C ASP A 272 -17.01 4.64 8.28
N GLY A 273 -15.90 4.05 7.85
CA GLY A 273 -15.30 2.87 8.50
C GLY A 273 -15.86 1.52 8.04
N SER A 274 -17.05 1.51 7.43
CA SER A 274 -17.76 0.27 7.10
C SER A 274 -17.51 -0.17 5.66
N PRO A 275 -17.19 -1.46 5.40
CA PRO A 275 -17.00 -1.96 4.06
C PRO A 275 -18.31 -1.90 3.25
N VAL A 276 -18.19 -1.52 1.98
CA VAL A 276 -19.30 -1.48 1.03
C VAL A 276 -19.19 -2.68 0.09
N ASP A 277 -20.14 -3.61 0.15
CA ASP A 277 -20.14 -4.82 -0.70
C ASP A 277 -20.76 -4.55 -2.07
N GLY A 278 -19.92 -4.18 -3.04
CA GLY A 278 -20.35 -3.91 -4.41
C GLY A 278 -21.42 -2.80 -4.48
N ARG A 279 -22.05 -2.66 -5.65
CA ARG A 279 -23.11 -1.64 -5.87
C ARG A 279 -22.71 -0.25 -5.35
N PHE A 280 -21.45 0.12 -5.57
CA PHE A 280 -20.88 1.34 -4.99
C PHE A 280 -21.69 2.60 -5.36
N ALA A 281 -22.21 2.64 -6.59
CA ALA A 281 -23.07 3.73 -7.07
C ALA A 281 -24.36 3.92 -6.26
N ASP A 282 -24.89 2.84 -5.69
CA ASP A 282 -26.13 2.87 -4.92
C ASP A 282 -25.86 3.29 -3.47
N ARG A 283 -24.73 2.85 -2.92
CA ARG A 283 -24.42 2.95 -1.48
C ARG A 283 -23.54 4.13 -1.11
N VAL A 284 -22.67 4.58 -2.01
CA VAL A 284 -21.74 5.67 -1.76
C VAL A 284 -22.31 6.95 -2.37
N PRO A 285 -22.55 8.01 -1.58
CA PRO A 285 -23.05 9.28 -2.09
C PRO A 285 -22.19 9.80 -3.24
N ARG A 286 -22.84 10.30 -4.29
CA ARG A 286 -22.17 11.00 -5.40
C ARG A 286 -21.02 10.19 -6.03
N TRP A 287 -21.20 8.88 -6.15
CA TRP A 287 -20.17 7.93 -6.62
C TRP A 287 -19.43 8.37 -7.90
N ALA A 288 -20.14 8.87 -8.91
CA ALA A 288 -19.50 9.31 -10.15
C ALA A 288 -18.53 10.50 -9.93
N ALA A 289 -18.89 11.45 -9.07
CA ALA A 289 -18.01 12.55 -8.69
C ALA A 289 -16.83 12.06 -7.85
N LEU A 290 -17.06 11.10 -6.93
CA LEU A 290 -16.00 10.46 -6.15
C LEU A 290 -14.96 9.78 -7.05
N GLN A 291 -15.42 9.07 -8.10
CA GLN A 291 -14.51 8.43 -9.06
C GLN A 291 -13.65 9.45 -9.82
N ARG A 292 -14.22 10.60 -10.20
CA ARG A 292 -13.45 11.70 -10.82
C ARG A 292 -12.45 12.30 -9.84
N ALA A 293 -12.87 12.58 -8.60
CA ALA A 293 -11.98 13.08 -7.55
C ALA A 293 -10.83 12.10 -7.28
N LEU A 294 -11.11 10.80 -7.17
CA LEU A 294 -10.10 9.77 -6.99
C LEU A 294 -9.11 9.73 -8.17
N ALA A 295 -9.59 9.81 -9.42
CA ALA A 295 -8.70 9.88 -10.57
C ALA A 295 -7.77 11.11 -10.51
N ARG A 296 -8.32 12.28 -10.16
CA ARG A 296 -7.55 13.52 -10.02
C ARG A 296 -6.51 13.41 -8.89
N ILE A 297 -6.86 12.81 -7.75
CA ILE A 297 -5.92 12.56 -6.64
C ILE A 297 -4.77 11.65 -7.10
N LEU A 298 -5.08 10.52 -7.76
CA LEU A 298 -4.06 9.57 -8.23
C LEU A 298 -3.06 10.24 -9.21
N LEU A 299 -3.56 11.09 -10.11
CA LEU A 299 -2.75 11.84 -11.07
C LEU A 299 -1.92 12.94 -10.39
N ALA A 300 -2.50 13.66 -9.42
CA ALA A 300 -1.81 14.71 -8.67
C ALA A 300 -0.69 14.14 -7.80
N GLU A 301 -0.92 13.02 -7.13
CA GLU A 301 0.07 12.38 -6.25
C GLU A 301 1.23 11.76 -7.02
N ARG A 302 1.01 11.33 -8.27
CA ARG A 302 1.98 10.62 -9.12
C ARG A 302 2.55 9.34 -8.49
N VAL A 303 1.95 8.83 -7.41
CA VAL A 303 2.40 7.62 -6.71
C VAL A 303 2.39 6.40 -7.63
N LEU A 304 1.39 6.28 -8.52
CA LEU A 304 1.32 5.20 -9.49
C LEU A 304 2.42 5.30 -10.55
N ARG A 305 2.81 6.51 -10.97
CA ARG A 305 3.94 6.72 -11.88
C ARG A 305 5.25 6.26 -11.24
N THR A 306 5.54 6.74 -10.04
CA THR A 306 6.72 6.31 -9.27
C THR A 306 6.73 4.79 -9.06
N LEU A 307 5.56 4.22 -8.76
CA LEU A 307 5.40 2.77 -8.59
C LEU A 307 5.72 2.01 -9.89
N ALA A 308 5.15 2.40 -11.03
CA ALA A 308 5.42 1.78 -12.32
C ALA A 308 6.92 1.85 -12.70
N ASP A 309 7.54 3.01 -12.49
CA ASP A 309 8.96 3.20 -12.79
C ASP A 309 9.86 2.32 -11.91
N CYS A 310 9.57 2.23 -10.62
CA CYS A 310 10.27 1.32 -9.71
C CYS A 310 10.04 -0.14 -10.14
N GLN A 311 8.79 -0.56 -10.34
CA GLN A 311 8.46 -1.93 -10.75
C GLN A 311 9.21 -2.35 -12.02
N ARG A 312 9.26 -1.46 -13.03
CA ARG A 312 9.92 -1.70 -14.32
C ARG A 312 11.43 -1.80 -14.19
N ARG A 313 12.07 -0.86 -13.47
CA ARG A 313 13.53 -0.81 -13.36
C ARG A 313 14.08 -1.91 -12.46
N LEU A 314 13.37 -2.24 -11.38
CA LEU A 314 13.74 -3.31 -10.44
C LEU A 314 13.53 -4.71 -11.04
N ASP A 315 12.64 -4.86 -12.02
CA ASP A 315 12.43 -6.09 -12.80
C ASP A 315 12.90 -5.93 -14.25
N ALA A 316 14.16 -5.50 -14.41
CA ALA A 316 14.74 -5.24 -15.73
C ALA A 316 14.91 -6.51 -16.58
N LEU A 317 15.18 -7.65 -15.94
CA LEU A 317 15.49 -8.92 -16.63
C LEU A 317 14.26 -9.77 -16.93
N ASP A 318 13.10 -9.45 -16.36
CA ASP A 318 11.96 -10.38 -16.26
C ASP A 318 12.35 -11.67 -15.50
N VAL A 319 11.36 -12.39 -14.96
CA VAL A 319 11.63 -13.64 -14.23
C VAL A 319 12.31 -14.70 -15.11
N GLU A 320 12.03 -14.70 -16.42
CA GLU A 320 12.67 -15.64 -17.37
C GLU A 320 14.18 -15.39 -17.50
N GLY A 321 14.61 -14.13 -17.54
CA GLY A 321 16.03 -13.78 -17.58
C GLY A 321 16.72 -13.89 -16.23
N LEU A 322 15.99 -13.58 -15.16
CA LEU A 322 16.55 -13.57 -13.81
C LEU A 322 16.70 -14.97 -13.21
N PHE A 323 15.78 -15.89 -13.47
CA PHE A 323 15.79 -17.19 -12.78
C PHE A 323 17.11 -17.96 -13.00
N PRO A 324 17.71 -18.01 -14.20
CA PRO A 324 19.05 -18.59 -14.39
C PRO A 324 20.16 -17.84 -13.64
N VAL A 325 20.05 -16.51 -13.50
CA VAL A 325 20.99 -15.69 -12.71
C VAL A 325 20.91 -16.07 -11.23
N TYR A 326 19.68 -16.18 -10.71
CA TYR A 326 19.41 -16.66 -9.34
C TYR A 326 20.02 -18.05 -9.08
N GLN A 327 19.80 -19.01 -9.98
CA GLN A 327 20.34 -20.37 -9.82
C GLN A 327 21.86 -20.40 -9.81
N ARG A 328 22.52 -19.65 -10.72
CA ARG A 328 23.99 -19.57 -10.75
C ARG A 328 24.55 -18.89 -9.51
N ALA A 329 23.92 -17.81 -9.04
CA ALA A 329 24.36 -17.08 -7.86
C ALA A 329 24.25 -17.91 -6.58
N LEU A 330 23.21 -18.74 -6.45
CA LEU A 330 23.12 -19.71 -5.35
C LEU A 330 24.21 -20.77 -5.46
N ALA A 331 24.42 -21.35 -6.64
CA ALA A 331 25.39 -22.42 -6.85
C ALA A 331 26.85 -21.95 -6.62
N SER A 332 27.16 -20.69 -6.93
CA SER A 332 28.49 -20.11 -6.72
C SER A 332 28.70 -19.60 -5.28
N GLY A 333 27.65 -19.50 -4.47
CA GLY A 333 27.69 -18.88 -3.15
C GLY A 333 27.70 -17.34 -3.16
N GLU A 334 27.56 -16.70 -4.33
CA GLU A 334 27.41 -15.23 -4.42
C GLU A 334 26.13 -14.74 -3.74
N LEU A 335 25.07 -15.54 -3.84
CA LEU A 335 23.81 -15.33 -3.14
C LEU A 335 23.70 -16.33 -1.98
N PRO A 336 23.57 -15.86 -0.72
CA PRO A 336 23.34 -16.75 0.41
C PRO A 336 22.01 -17.51 0.28
N ASP A 337 21.99 -18.80 0.62
CA ASP A 337 20.76 -19.59 0.72
C ASP A 337 20.02 -19.32 2.05
N ARG A 338 19.65 -18.06 2.25
CA ARG A 338 18.84 -17.58 3.37
C ARG A 338 18.04 -16.35 2.97
N GLU A 339 17.02 -16.03 3.78
CA GLU A 339 16.26 -14.80 3.56
C GLU A 339 17.15 -13.55 3.74
N PRO A 340 16.97 -12.49 2.94
CA PRO A 340 17.78 -11.28 3.07
C PRO A 340 17.42 -10.50 4.33
N GLU A 341 18.45 -10.02 5.02
CA GLU A 341 18.32 -9.17 6.20
C GLU A 341 18.01 -7.72 5.82
N ILE A 342 17.52 -6.94 6.79
CA ILE A 342 17.16 -5.53 6.56
C ILE A 342 18.32 -4.69 6.00
N ALA A 343 19.56 -4.95 6.44
CA ALA A 343 20.75 -4.26 5.93
C ALA A 343 20.93 -4.51 4.42
N GLU A 344 20.77 -5.76 3.97
CA GLU A 344 20.93 -6.13 2.56
C GLU A 344 19.86 -5.49 1.68
N TRP A 345 18.63 -5.35 2.19
CA TRP A 345 17.57 -4.61 1.49
C TRP A 345 17.88 -3.13 1.35
N LEU A 346 18.44 -2.52 2.41
CA LEU A 346 18.82 -1.10 2.39
C LEU A 346 19.98 -0.84 1.43
N ASP A 347 20.99 -1.72 1.43
CA ASP A 347 22.11 -1.66 0.50
C ASP A 347 21.61 -1.83 -0.95
N ALA A 348 20.69 -2.77 -1.18
CA ALA A 348 20.10 -2.98 -2.49
C ALA A 348 19.32 -1.75 -2.98
N VAL A 349 18.53 -1.11 -2.11
CA VAL A 349 17.81 0.13 -2.46
C VAL A 349 18.79 1.28 -2.74
N ALA A 350 19.83 1.44 -1.93
CA ALA A 350 20.84 2.48 -2.15
C ALA A 350 21.54 2.28 -3.51
N ALA A 351 22.03 1.07 -3.78
CA ALA A 351 22.67 0.73 -5.05
C ALA A 351 21.73 0.89 -6.25
N PHE A 352 20.42 0.65 -6.09
CA PHE A 352 19.42 0.90 -7.13
C PHE A 352 19.20 2.39 -7.40
N GLN A 353 19.13 3.20 -6.34
CA GLN A 353 18.92 4.65 -6.43
C GLN A 353 20.13 5.37 -7.02
N ASP A 354 21.34 4.93 -6.68
CA ASP A 354 22.59 5.50 -7.19
C ASP A 354 22.89 5.06 -8.63
N ARG A 355 22.23 4.00 -9.13
CA ARG A 355 22.46 3.50 -10.49
C ARG A 355 21.84 4.43 -11.54
N PRO A 356 22.64 5.01 -12.45
CA PRO A 356 22.11 5.79 -13.56
C PRO A 356 21.30 4.90 -14.50
N ALA A 357 20.29 5.47 -15.17
CA ALA A 357 19.42 4.72 -16.08
C ALA A 357 20.16 4.04 -17.24
N THR A 358 21.33 4.57 -17.64
CA THR A 358 22.22 4.03 -18.68
C THR A 358 23.41 3.24 -18.11
N GLY A 359 23.41 2.95 -16.80
CA GLY A 359 24.49 2.24 -16.13
C GLY A 359 24.58 0.76 -16.50
N ALA A 360 25.69 0.13 -16.13
CA ALA A 360 25.87 -1.30 -16.28
C ALA A 360 24.77 -2.07 -15.50
N PRO A 361 24.36 -3.26 -15.98
CA PRO A 361 23.46 -4.13 -15.25
C PRO A 361 24.00 -4.47 -13.85
N PRO A 362 23.13 -4.67 -12.85
CA PRO A 362 23.55 -5.11 -11.53
C PRO A 362 24.25 -6.47 -11.57
N GLY A 363 25.12 -6.72 -10.58
CA GLY A 363 25.60 -8.07 -10.26
C GLY A 363 24.47 -9.02 -9.85
N ALA A 364 24.74 -10.32 -9.78
CA ALA A 364 23.68 -11.33 -9.68
C ALA A 364 22.88 -11.22 -8.38
N ARG A 365 23.55 -11.06 -7.24
CA ARG A 365 22.88 -10.84 -5.94
C ARG A 365 21.98 -9.61 -5.96
N GLN A 366 22.48 -8.49 -6.49
CA GLN A 366 21.72 -7.24 -6.59
C GLN A 366 20.50 -7.40 -7.50
N ALA A 367 20.63 -8.07 -8.65
CA ALA A 367 19.52 -8.30 -9.57
C ALA A 367 18.39 -9.12 -8.92
N VAL A 368 18.73 -10.11 -8.10
CA VAL A 368 17.75 -10.93 -7.38
C VAL A 368 17.02 -10.11 -6.31
N LEU A 369 17.75 -9.32 -5.51
CA LEU A 369 17.14 -8.45 -4.49
C LEU A 369 16.23 -7.40 -5.12
N GLU A 370 16.67 -6.77 -6.21
CA GLU A 370 15.85 -5.80 -6.96
C GLU A 370 14.55 -6.44 -7.47
N PHE A 371 14.62 -7.63 -8.04
CA PHE A 371 13.42 -8.32 -8.49
C PHE A 371 12.46 -8.63 -7.34
N LEU A 372 12.96 -9.07 -6.19
CA LEU A 372 12.11 -9.31 -5.02
C LEU A 372 11.47 -8.01 -4.52
N LEU A 373 12.19 -6.87 -4.54
CA LEU A 373 11.62 -5.54 -4.28
C LEU A 373 10.51 -5.21 -5.30
N SER A 374 10.72 -5.46 -6.59
CA SER A 374 9.67 -5.29 -7.61
C SER A 374 8.44 -6.15 -7.29
N MET A 375 8.64 -7.39 -6.82
CA MET A 375 7.55 -8.27 -6.40
C MET A 375 6.82 -7.79 -5.14
N VAL A 376 7.46 -7.07 -4.23
CA VAL A 376 6.78 -6.31 -3.16
C VAL A 376 5.88 -5.26 -3.79
N LEU A 377 6.47 -4.38 -4.62
CA LEU A 377 5.76 -3.25 -5.24
C LEU A 377 4.60 -3.67 -6.17
N LYS A 378 4.67 -4.85 -6.79
CA LYS A 378 3.60 -5.41 -7.63
C LYS A 378 2.39 -5.93 -6.85
N ASP A 379 2.52 -6.06 -5.52
CA ASP A 379 1.51 -6.69 -4.65
C ASP A 379 1.04 -5.77 -3.51
N ILE A 380 1.55 -4.53 -3.43
CA ILE A 380 1.05 -3.53 -2.48
C ILE A 380 -0.41 -3.15 -2.76
N SER A 381 -1.02 -2.52 -1.76
CA SER A 381 -2.31 -1.84 -1.90
C SER A 381 -2.16 -0.35 -1.59
N LEU A 382 -2.84 0.50 -2.36
CA LEU A 382 -2.90 1.94 -2.18
C LEU A 382 -4.24 2.29 -1.54
N MET A 383 -4.24 2.89 -0.36
CA MET A 383 -5.43 3.42 0.30
C MET A 383 -5.52 4.93 0.06
N VAL A 384 -6.64 5.38 -0.47
CA VAL A 384 -6.97 6.80 -0.62
C VAL A 384 -8.21 7.09 0.22
N THR A 385 -8.05 7.92 1.25
CA THR A 385 -9.15 8.35 2.15
C THR A 385 -9.51 9.77 1.81
N ILE A 386 -10.77 10.02 1.46
CA ILE A 386 -11.32 11.34 1.18
C ILE A 386 -12.21 11.72 2.37
N GLU A 387 -11.97 12.90 2.92
CA GLU A 387 -12.68 13.43 4.09
C GLU A 387 -13.69 14.50 3.70
N GLY A 388 -14.72 14.68 4.53
CA GLY A 388 -15.73 15.71 4.29
C GLY A 388 -16.56 15.46 3.02
N TRP A 389 -16.70 14.21 2.59
CA TRP A 389 -17.41 13.89 1.35
C TRP A 389 -18.92 14.17 1.50
N PRO A 390 -19.51 14.99 0.62
CA PRO A 390 -20.87 15.50 0.83
C PRO A 390 -21.95 14.40 0.71
N PRO A 391 -23.10 14.58 1.40
CA PRO A 391 -24.26 13.71 1.27
C PRO A 391 -24.86 13.77 -0.15
N ARG A 392 -25.82 12.88 -0.42
CA ARG A 392 -26.39 12.70 -1.77
C ARG A 392 -27.14 13.94 -2.28
N ASP A 393 -27.76 14.69 -1.38
CA ASP A 393 -28.73 15.75 -1.71
C ASP A 393 -28.13 17.16 -1.80
N GLU A 394 -26.82 17.31 -1.53
CA GLU A 394 -26.12 18.58 -1.72
C GLU A 394 -25.73 18.79 -3.19
N GLU A 395 -25.96 20.01 -3.68
CA GLU A 395 -25.65 20.46 -5.05
C GLU A 395 -24.20 20.12 -5.47
N PRO A 396 -23.98 19.72 -6.72
CA PRO A 396 -22.64 19.41 -7.20
C PRO A 396 -21.79 20.68 -7.28
N ALA A 397 -20.81 20.77 -6.39
CA ALA A 397 -19.48 21.28 -6.68
C ALA A 397 -19.09 21.07 -8.16
N GLY A 398 -18.83 22.15 -8.89
CA GLY A 398 -18.44 22.10 -10.31
C GLY A 398 -17.12 21.33 -10.53
N ASP A 399 -16.89 20.82 -11.75
CA ASP A 399 -15.69 20.03 -12.06
C ASP A 399 -14.36 20.84 -11.93
N ASP A 400 -14.43 22.17 -11.79
CA ASP A 400 -13.29 23.09 -11.57
C ASP A 400 -12.87 23.22 -10.09
N GLU A 401 -13.51 22.52 -9.16
CA GLU A 401 -13.18 22.64 -7.74
C GLU A 401 -11.83 22.04 -7.36
N ALA A 402 -11.21 22.59 -6.31
CA ALA A 402 -10.00 22.05 -5.69
C ALA A 402 -10.15 20.56 -5.32
N LEU A 403 -9.02 19.86 -5.19
CA LEU A 403 -9.05 18.49 -4.66
C LEU A 403 -9.68 18.51 -3.26
N PRO A 404 -10.52 17.51 -2.90
CA PRO A 404 -11.05 17.41 -1.55
C PRO A 404 -9.92 17.21 -0.54
N GLU A 405 -10.20 17.31 0.75
CA GLU A 405 -9.22 16.87 1.75
C GLU A 405 -9.04 15.34 1.65
N TYR A 406 -7.79 14.88 1.56
CA TYR A 406 -7.51 13.47 1.41
C TYR A 406 -6.20 13.03 2.08
N ARG A 407 -6.09 11.73 2.31
CA ARG A 407 -4.87 11.03 2.72
C ARG A 407 -4.58 9.87 1.79
N VAL A 408 -3.30 9.58 1.59
CA VAL A 408 -2.84 8.44 0.79
C VAL A 408 -1.85 7.61 1.60
N ALA A 409 -2.03 6.30 1.58
CA ALA A 409 -1.14 5.35 2.22
C ALA A 409 -0.91 4.11 1.37
N VAL A 410 0.26 3.51 1.52
CA VAL A 410 0.61 2.20 0.96
C VAL A 410 0.61 1.16 2.08
N VAL A 411 -0.07 0.04 1.84
CA VAL A 411 -0.15 -1.12 2.74
C VAL A 411 0.22 -2.40 1.99
N ASP A 412 0.27 -3.53 2.71
CA ASP A 412 0.76 -4.83 2.19
C ASP A 412 2.23 -4.78 1.70
N THR A 413 3.11 -4.18 2.51
CA THR A 413 4.52 -3.91 2.17
C THR A 413 5.50 -4.94 2.71
N GLU A 414 5.06 -6.17 3.02
CA GLU A 414 5.95 -7.19 3.59
C GLU A 414 7.01 -7.67 2.57
N PRO A 415 8.25 -7.97 3.01
CA PRO A 415 9.29 -8.47 2.13
C PRO A 415 8.88 -9.80 1.47
N LYS A 416 9.24 -9.97 0.19
CA LYS A 416 9.04 -11.24 -0.51
C LYS A 416 10.20 -12.19 -0.21
N LYS A 417 9.84 -13.44 0.08
CA LYS A 417 10.80 -14.50 0.39
C LYS A 417 11.61 -14.92 -0.82
N LEU A 418 12.91 -15.13 -0.63
CA LEU A 418 13.81 -15.65 -1.66
C LEU A 418 13.35 -17.02 -2.17
N ALA A 419 12.88 -17.87 -1.26
CA ALA A 419 12.35 -19.21 -1.58
C ALA A 419 11.15 -19.20 -2.55
N ASN A 420 10.52 -18.06 -2.81
CA ASN A 420 9.44 -17.96 -3.79
C ASN A 420 9.93 -17.86 -5.25
N MET A 421 11.23 -17.71 -5.50
CA MET A 421 11.77 -17.57 -6.86
C MET A 421 11.27 -18.63 -7.85
N PRO A 422 11.32 -19.95 -7.55
CA PRO A 422 10.77 -20.98 -8.44
C PRO A 422 9.27 -20.83 -8.69
N ARG A 423 8.52 -20.41 -7.68
CA ARG A 423 7.06 -20.19 -7.78
C ARG A 423 6.73 -19.00 -8.69
N TYR A 424 7.56 -17.95 -8.69
CA TYR A 424 7.37 -16.81 -9.59
C TYR A 424 7.52 -17.23 -11.05
N LEU A 425 8.56 -18.01 -11.38
CA LEU A 425 8.76 -18.53 -12.74
C LEU A 425 7.61 -19.45 -13.15
N ALA A 426 7.26 -20.44 -12.32
CA ALA A 426 6.19 -21.38 -12.64
C ALA A 426 4.84 -20.68 -12.86
N ARG A 427 4.52 -19.68 -12.03
CA ARG A 427 3.32 -18.87 -12.19
C ARG A 427 3.39 -18.00 -13.43
N ASP A 428 4.57 -17.52 -13.80
CA ASP A 428 4.75 -16.74 -15.02
C ASP A 428 4.39 -17.56 -16.25
N GLN A 429 5.04 -18.71 -16.39
CA GLN A 429 4.82 -19.69 -17.45
C GLN A 429 3.36 -20.13 -17.55
N ALA A 430 2.71 -20.46 -16.43
CA ALA A 430 1.30 -20.89 -16.43
C ALA A 430 0.34 -19.82 -16.97
N VAL A 431 0.59 -18.54 -16.67
CA VAL A 431 -0.23 -17.43 -17.17
C VAL A 431 0.00 -17.21 -18.67
N VAL A 432 1.26 -17.25 -19.12
CA VAL A 432 1.60 -17.06 -20.53
C VAL A 432 1.07 -18.21 -21.38
N ALA A 433 1.32 -19.46 -20.96
CA ALA A 433 0.83 -20.65 -21.63
C ALA A 433 -0.68 -20.64 -21.80
N ARG A 434 -1.42 -20.31 -20.72
CA ARG A 434 -2.88 -20.24 -20.78
C ARG A 434 -3.41 -19.14 -21.69
N TYR A 435 -2.73 -18.00 -21.75
CA TYR A 435 -3.13 -16.94 -22.67
C TYR A 435 -2.91 -17.35 -24.12
N LEU A 436 -1.75 -17.96 -24.44
CA LEU A 436 -1.44 -18.44 -25.79
C LEU A 436 -2.34 -19.59 -26.24
N GLU A 437 -2.75 -20.48 -25.33
CA GLU A 437 -3.72 -21.55 -25.61
C GLU A 437 -5.07 -20.99 -26.05
N LEU A 438 -5.54 -19.92 -25.40
CA LEU A 438 -6.81 -19.27 -25.71
C LEU A 438 -6.71 -18.29 -26.90
N HIS A 439 -5.51 -17.81 -27.20
CA HIS A 439 -5.23 -16.82 -28.24
C HIS A 439 -4.00 -17.24 -29.07
N PRO A 440 -4.12 -18.31 -29.87
CA PRO A 440 -2.99 -18.86 -30.62
C PRO A 440 -2.53 -17.96 -31.77
N ASP A 441 -3.41 -17.10 -32.28
CA ASP A 441 -3.11 -16.14 -33.35
C ASP A 441 -2.58 -14.81 -32.78
N PRO A 442 -1.31 -14.44 -33.05
CA PRO A 442 -0.74 -13.17 -32.61
C PRO A 442 -1.48 -11.92 -33.10
N ALA A 443 -2.17 -12.01 -34.24
CA ALA A 443 -2.96 -10.89 -34.75
C ALA A 443 -4.18 -10.55 -33.87
N GLN A 444 -4.61 -11.49 -33.03
CA GLN A 444 -5.76 -11.35 -32.13
C GLN A 444 -5.36 -11.00 -30.70
N TRP A 445 -4.07 -10.85 -30.41
CA TRP A 445 -3.61 -10.48 -29.08
C TRP A 445 -4.09 -9.08 -28.70
N LYS A 446 -4.52 -8.94 -27.44
CA LYS A 446 -4.87 -7.62 -26.89
C LYS A 446 -3.63 -6.73 -26.93
N THR A 447 -3.79 -5.48 -27.39
CA THR A 447 -2.71 -4.49 -27.31
C THR A 447 -2.90 -3.62 -26.08
N CYS A 448 -2.11 -3.85 -25.04
CA CYS A 448 -2.09 -3.00 -23.85
C CYS A 448 -1.13 -1.83 -24.08
N GLN A 449 -1.50 -0.62 -23.64
CA GLN A 449 -0.66 0.58 -23.79
C GLN A 449 -0.22 1.07 -22.40
N GLU A 450 1.04 1.47 -22.26
CA GLU A 450 1.53 2.17 -21.07
C GLU A 450 1.00 3.62 -20.98
#